data_AF-A0A2I0VSG0-F1
#
_entry.id   AF-A0A2I0VSG0-F1
#
_cell.length_a   1.000
_cell.length_b   1.000
_cell.length_c   1.000
_cell.angle_alpha   90.00
_cell.angle_beta   90.00
_cell.angle_gamma   90.00
#
_symmetry.space_group_name_H-M   'P 1'
#
loop_
_entity.id
_entity.type
_entity.pdbx_description
1 polymer ?
#
loop_
_entity_poly.entity_id
_entity_poly.type
_entity_poly.pdbx_seq_one_letter_code
_entity_poly.pdbx_strand_id
1 'polypeptide(L)'
;MLGVVRQRLGCGTMLRRAVERAGPAASLAGKNYSTAAKELTVRDALNSALDEEMAADPKVFIMGEEVSRGLLEKYGPDRVRDTPITEVTFDD
;
A
#
# COMPACT_ATOMS: atom_id res chain seq x y z
N MET A 1 -17.05 -74.71 21.51
CA MET A 1 -18.08 -73.66 21.67
C MET A 1 -17.60 -72.40 20.98
N LEU A 2 -18.40 -71.85 20.05
CA LEU A 2 -18.25 -70.61 19.24
C LEU A 2 -16.94 -70.50 18.41
N GLY A 3 -16.91 -70.57 17.08
CA GLY A 3 -17.70 -69.81 16.09
C GLY A 3 -16.75 -68.76 15.47
N VAL A 4 -16.22 -68.91 14.25
CA VAL A 4 -16.80 -68.48 12.95
C VAL A 4 -15.92 -67.39 12.29
N VAL A 5 -15.44 -67.71 11.06
CA VAL A 5 -15.29 -66.83 9.86
C VAL A 5 -14.11 -65.84 9.72
N ARG A 6 -13.33 -66.03 8.62
CA ARG A 6 -13.06 -65.07 7.50
C ARG A 6 -11.91 -65.62 6.65
N GLN A 7 -12.11 -66.19 5.46
CA GLN A 7 -12.52 -65.59 4.18
C GLN A 7 -11.56 -64.49 3.64
N ARG A 8 -10.66 -64.95 2.76
CA ARG A 8 -10.23 -64.44 1.44
C ARG A 8 -10.21 -62.92 1.13
N LEU A 9 -9.15 -62.57 0.38
CA LEU A 9 -8.99 -61.53 -0.66
C LEU A 9 -8.17 -60.28 -0.28
N GLY A 10 -7.31 -59.89 -1.24
CA GLY A 10 -6.51 -58.66 -1.22
C GLY A 10 -5.24 -58.87 -2.04
N CYS A 11 -5.34 -59.05 -3.36
CA CYS A 11 -5.17 -57.94 -4.31
C CYS A 11 -3.82 -57.22 -4.09
N GLY A 12 -2.73 -57.88 -4.48
CA GLY A 12 -1.41 -57.28 -4.59
C GLY A 12 -1.27 -56.55 -5.92
N THR A 13 -1.83 -55.36 -6.04
CA THR A 13 -1.42 -54.41 -7.07
C THR A 13 -0.21 -53.63 -6.53
N MET A 14 0.97 -54.14 -6.89
CA MET A 14 2.16 -53.32 -7.06
C MET A 14 1.78 -52.12 -7.94
N LEU A 15 1.55 -50.96 -7.33
CA LEU A 15 1.90 -49.68 -7.91
C LEU A 15 2.04 -48.65 -6.78
N ARG A 16 2.97 -48.95 -5.87
CA ARG A 16 3.64 -47.91 -5.12
C ARG A 16 4.41 -47.05 -6.12
N ARG A 17 4.43 -45.74 -5.83
CA ARG A 17 5.53 -44.81 -6.10
C ARG A 17 5.45 -44.01 -7.41
N ALA A 18 4.60 -42.98 -7.45
CA ALA A 18 4.86 -41.73 -8.21
C ALA A 18 3.82 -40.60 -7.99
N VAL A 19 3.29 -40.39 -6.78
CA VAL A 19 2.58 -39.14 -6.44
C VAL A 19 3.15 -38.60 -5.13
N GLU A 20 4.40 -38.16 -5.20
CA GLU A 20 5.02 -37.31 -4.18
C GLU A 20 5.66 -36.15 -4.93
N ARG A 21 4.88 -35.09 -5.19
CA ARG A 21 5.31 -33.68 -5.32
C ARG A 21 4.21 -32.82 -5.93
N ALA A 22 3.32 -32.32 -5.07
CA ALA A 22 2.65 -31.02 -5.26
C ALA A 22 1.87 -30.66 -3.98
N GLY A 23 2.53 -29.96 -3.08
CA GLY A 23 1.91 -29.12 -2.05
C GLY A 23 2.93 -28.06 -1.64
N PRO A 24 2.55 -26.89 -1.12
CA PRO A 24 1.22 -26.29 -1.00
C PRO A 24 1.10 -25.08 -1.94
N ALA A 25 0.04 -24.99 -2.74
CA ALA A 25 -0.36 -23.68 -3.26
C ALA A 25 -1.06 -22.95 -2.10
N ALA A 26 -0.26 -22.43 -1.18
CA ALA A 26 -0.70 -21.53 -0.15
C ALA A 26 -1.51 -20.42 -0.82
N SER A 27 -2.79 -20.41 -0.50
CA SER A 27 -3.72 -19.29 -0.56
C SER A 27 -3.07 -17.99 -1.01
N LEU A 28 -3.16 -17.69 -2.31
CA LEU A 28 -3.16 -16.30 -2.76
C LEU A 28 -4.56 -15.76 -2.44
N ALA A 29 -4.88 -15.72 -1.14
CA ALA A 29 -5.88 -14.82 -0.62
C ALA A 29 -5.51 -13.46 -1.16
N GLY A 30 -6.38 -12.90 -1.99
CA GLY A 30 -6.24 -11.57 -2.55
C GLY A 30 -5.72 -10.67 -1.45
N LYS A 31 -4.57 -10.03 -1.71
CA LYS A 31 -4.12 -8.92 -0.90
C LYS A 31 -5.19 -7.84 -1.07
N ASN A 32 -6.21 -7.91 -0.23
CA ASN A 32 -7.07 -6.77 0.03
C ASN A 32 -6.15 -5.76 0.68
N TYR A 33 -5.53 -4.90 -0.13
CA TYR A 33 -5.01 -3.64 0.36
C TYR A 33 -6.24 -2.81 0.79
N SER A 34 -6.89 -3.22 1.87
CA SER A 34 -7.73 -2.30 2.63
C SER A 34 -6.80 -1.50 3.52
N THR A 35 -6.09 -0.58 2.90
CA THR A 35 -5.89 0.72 3.54
C THR A 35 -7.08 1.52 3.06
N ALA A 36 -7.78 2.23 3.95
CA ALA A 36 -8.84 3.15 3.54
C ALA A 36 -8.21 4.26 2.68
N ALA A 37 -7.94 3.96 1.42
CA ALA A 37 -7.44 4.89 0.44
C ALA A 37 -8.62 5.79 0.12
N LYS A 38 -8.67 6.92 0.82
CA LYS A 38 -9.61 7.98 0.49
C LYS A 38 -9.30 8.41 -0.94
N GLU A 39 -10.27 8.33 -1.83
CA GLU A 39 -10.13 8.94 -3.14
C GLU A 39 -9.95 10.44 -2.95
N LEU A 40 -8.84 10.98 -3.45
CA LEU A 40 -8.43 12.35 -3.28
C LEU A 40 -7.75 12.82 -4.56
N THR A 41 -7.98 14.09 -4.92
CA THR A 41 -7.31 14.65 -6.09
C THR A 41 -5.82 14.73 -5.83
N VAL A 42 -4.99 14.71 -6.88
CA VAL A 42 -3.53 14.85 -6.73
C VAL A 42 -3.18 16.15 -5.98
N ARG A 43 -3.96 17.21 -6.22
CA ARG A 43 -3.81 18.48 -5.51
C ARG A 43 -4.04 18.32 -4.01
N ASP A 44 -5.12 17.64 -3.62
CA ASP A 44 -5.45 17.43 -2.21
C ASP A 44 -4.41 16.54 -1.52
N ALA A 45 -3.88 15.54 -2.24
CA ALA A 45 -2.81 14.67 -1.76
C ALA A 45 -1.53 15.44 -1.42
N LEU A 46 -1.11 16.30 -2.36
CA LEU A 46 0.08 17.12 -2.19
C LEU A 46 -0.14 18.14 -1.07
N ASN A 47 -1.31 18.75 -1.00
CA ASN A 47 -1.64 19.70 0.06
C ASN A 47 -1.65 19.04 1.44
N SER A 48 -2.19 17.82 1.58
CA SER A 48 -2.14 17.09 2.86
C SER A 48 -0.72 16.70 3.26
N ALA A 49 0.09 16.25 2.30
CA ALA A 49 1.49 15.89 2.58
C ALA A 49 2.30 17.13 3.02
N LEU A 50 2.14 18.26 2.33
CA LEU A 50 2.77 19.53 2.71
C LEU A 50 2.32 20.00 4.09
N ASP A 51 1.04 19.85 4.39
CA ASP A 51 0.49 20.19 5.70
C ASP A 51 1.09 19.34 6.84
N GLU A 52 1.26 18.03 6.61
CA GLU A 52 1.89 17.11 7.57
C GLU A 52 3.34 17.49 7.87
N GLU A 53 4.14 17.79 6.84
CA GLU A 53 5.54 18.19 7.01
C GLU A 53 5.67 19.56 7.70
N MET A 54 4.81 20.52 7.35
CA MET A 54 4.78 21.83 8.00
C MET A 54 4.35 21.76 9.47
N ALA A 55 3.48 20.81 9.82
CA ALA A 55 3.09 20.55 11.20
C ALA A 55 4.20 19.87 12.00
N ALA A 56 4.98 18.98 11.36
CA ALA A 56 6.04 18.22 12.01
C ALA A 56 7.29 19.05 12.33
N ASP A 57 7.72 19.93 11.42
CA ASP A 57 8.92 20.75 11.60
C ASP A 57 8.63 22.26 11.45
N PRO A 58 8.83 23.08 12.50
CA PRO A 58 8.62 24.52 12.43
C PRO A 58 9.59 25.25 11.47
N LYS A 59 10.68 24.61 11.03
CA LYS A 59 11.65 25.18 10.08
C LYS A 59 11.21 25.05 8.63
N VAL A 60 10.21 24.22 8.33
CA VAL A 60 9.68 24.05 6.97
C VAL A 60 8.84 25.28 6.63
N PHE A 61 9.07 25.85 5.45
CA PHE A 61 8.29 26.97 4.90
C PHE A 61 8.12 26.79 3.40
N ILE A 62 7.06 27.37 2.84
CA ILE A 62 6.68 27.22 1.44
C ILE A 62 6.76 28.57 0.75
N MET A 63 7.32 28.57 -0.47
CA MET A 63 7.35 29.73 -1.37
C MET A 63 6.98 29.26 -2.78
N GLY A 64 6.26 30.09 -3.52
CA GLY A 64 5.89 29.78 -4.90
C GLY A 64 4.65 30.55 -5.34
N GLU A 65 4.32 30.45 -6.62
CA GLU A 65 3.02 30.91 -7.10
C GLU A 65 1.93 29.89 -6.72
N GLU A 66 0.77 30.36 -6.27
CA GLU A 66 -0.42 29.52 -6.03
C GLU A 66 -0.28 28.41 -4.96
N VAL A 67 0.72 28.52 -4.08
CA VAL A 67 1.00 27.56 -3.00
C VAL A 67 0.20 27.81 -1.72
N SER A 68 -0.51 28.94 -1.61
CA SER A 68 -1.08 29.45 -0.37
C SER A 68 -2.46 28.93 0.03
N ARG A 69 -3.16 28.18 -0.83
CA ARG A 69 -4.58 27.79 -0.58
C ARG A 69 -4.73 27.00 0.73
N GLY A 70 -5.31 27.63 1.76
CA GLY A 70 -5.54 27.06 3.08
C GLY A 70 -4.31 26.99 4.00
N LEU A 71 -3.10 26.85 3.46
CA LEU A 71 -1.86 26.80 4.24
C LEU A 71 -1.45 28.18 4.79
N LEU A 72 -1.70 29.26 4.04
CA LEU A 72 -1.39 30.62 4.49
C LEU A 72 -2.23 31.01 5.71
N GLU A 73 -3.51 30.66 5.71
CA GLU A 73 -4.43 30.90 6.83
C GLU A 73 -4.02 30.09 8.08
N LYS A 74 -3.48 28.87 7.88
CA LYS A 74 -3.08 27.98 8.96
C LYS A 74 -1.73 28.33 9.59
N TYR A 75 -0.73 28.70 8.78
CA TYR A 75 0.66 28.90 9.22
C TYR A 75 1.15 30.34 9.20
N GLY A 76 0.39 31.24 8.58
CA GLY A 76 0.70 32.67 8.51
C GLY A 76 1.79 33.03 7.49
N PRO A 77 1.99 34.35 7.28
CA PRO A 77 2.89 34.89 6.26
C PRO A 77 4.38 34.66 6.53
N ASP A 78 4.74 34.25 7.75
CA ASP A 78 6.14 33.94 8.09
C ASP A 78 6.61 32.62 7.48
N ARG A 79 5.67 31.69 7.23
CA ARG A 79 5.95 30.33 6.75
C ARG A 79 5.39 30.01 5.37
N VAL A 80 4.48 30.83 4.84
CA VAL A 80 3.92 30.67 3.50
C VAL A 80 3.99 32.02 2.79
N ARG A 81 4.71 32.09 1.66
CA ARG A 81 4.88 33.33 0.88
C ARG A 81 4.62 33.09 -0.59
N ASP A 82 3.70 33.89 -1.15
CA ASP A 82 3.50 33.90 -2.60
C ASP A 82 4.67 34.63 -3.28
N THR A 83 5.22 34.02 -4.33
CA THR A 83 6.27 34.62 -5.16
C THR A 83 5.71 35.02 -6.53
N PRO A 84 6.24 36.08 -7.16
CA PRO A 84 5.95 36.36 -8.57
C PRO A 84 6.27 35.16 -9.48
N ILE A 85 5.72 35.15 -10.70
CA ILE A 85 5.89 34.13 -11.77
C ILE A 85 7.33 34.12 -12.35
N THR A 86 8.33 34.35 -11.52
CA THR A 86 9.73 34.54 -11.95
C THR A 86 10.54 33.35 -11.50
N GLU A 87 10.31 32.23 -12.16
CA GLU A 87 11.21 31.09 -12.14
C GLU A 87 12.47 31.50 -12.90
N VAL A 88 13.67 31.34 -12.32
CA VAL A 88 14.91 31.53 -13.09
C VAL A 88 14.97 30.42 -14.12
N THR A 89 14.60 30.73 -15.36
CA THR A 89 14.56 29.74 -16.44
C THR A 89 16.00 29.41 -16.83
N PHE A 90 16.34 28.12 -16.83
CA PHE A 90 17.68 27.59 -17.14
C PHE A 90 17.97 27.63 -18.65
N ASP A 91 17.78 28.79 -19.28
CA ASP A 91 18.07 29.00 -20.70
C ASP A 91 19.39 29.77 -20.85
N ASP A 92 20.51 29.17 -20.42
CA ASP A 92 21.88 29.58 -20.79
C ASP A 92 22.84 28.37 -20.73
#